data_AF-A0A0D2HS92-F1
#
_entry.id   AF-A0A0D2HS92-F1
#
_cell.length_a   1.000
_cell.length_b   1.000
_cell.length_c   1.000
_cell.angle_alpha   90.00
_cell.angle_beta   90.00
_cell.angle_gamma   90.00
#
_symmetry.space_group_name_H-M   'P 1'
#
loop_
_entity.id
_entity.type
_entity.pdbx_description
1 polymer ?
#
loop_
_entity_poly.entity_id
_entity_poly.type
_entity_poly.pdbx_seq_one_letter_code
_entity_poly.pdbx_strand_id
1 'polypeptide(L)'
;MAAYLNLCFGYDKNDMVILTDDQRREISQPTKINILKAIAWLVKDVRPGDSLILYYSGHGRCPALDENEDICPLDFNTAGFITRDERQQILMRSLLPGVSLSIILDTYHPENYFASAAYSSA
;
A
#
# COMPACT_ATOMS: atom_id res chain seq x y z
N MET A 1 2.73 -9.85 9.16
CA MET A 1 3.69 -9.85 8.03
C MET A 1 5.14 -9.56 8.46
N ALA A 2 5.46 -8.44 9.12
CA ALA A 2 6.85 -8.07 9.46
C ALA A 2 7.66 -9.15 10.22
N ALA A 3 7.08 -9.79 11.24
CA ALA A 3 7.75 -10.87 11.98
C ALA A 3 8.06 -12.09 11.10
N TYR A 4 7.19 -12.39 10.13
CA TYR A 4 7.38 -13.50 9.19
C TYR A 4 8.53 -13.21 8.21
N LEU A 5 8.62 -11.99 7.68
CA LEU A 5 9.74 -11.58 6.83
C LEU A 5 11.08 -11.63 7.57
N ASN A 6 11.09 -11.23 8.84
CA ASN A 6 12.30 -11.29 9.66
C ASN A 6 12.73 -12.74 9.97
N LEU A 7 11.80 -13.60 10.38
CA LEU A 7 12.13 -14.96 10.81
C LEU A 7 12.37 -15.93 9.65
N CYS A 8 11.66 -15.78 8.53
CA CYS A 8 11.69 -16.76 7.43
C CYS A 8 12.50 -16.29 6.21
N PHE A 9 12.69 -14.98 6.04
CA PHE A 9 13.36 -14.41 4.86
C PHE A 9 14.54 -13.51 5.21
N GLY A 10 14.85 -13.32 6.50
CA GLY A 10 16.05 -12.60 6.95
C GLY A 10 16.00 -11.08 6.82
N TYR A 11 14.82 -10.48 6.62
CA TYR A 11 14.70 -9.01 6.59
C TYR A 11 14.90 -8.45 8.01
N ASP A 12 15.89 -7.57 8.21
CA ASP A 12 16.12 -6.93 9.51
C ASP A 12 14.96 -5.97 9.84
N LYS A 13 14.57 -5.90 11.12
CA LYS A 13 13.49 -4.98 11.55
C LYS A 13 13.90 -3.51 11.41
N ASN A 14 15.20 -3.22 11.44
CA ASN A 14 15.74 -1.88 11.23
C ASN A 14 15.66 -1.46 9.75
N ASP A 15 15.52 -2.43 8.84
CA ASP A 15 15.32 -2.22 7.41
C ASP A 15 13.83 -2.28 7.03
N MET A 16 12.94 -1.98 7.98
CA MET A 16 11.49 -1.95 7.76
C MET A 16 10.89 -0.62 8.19
N VAL A 17 10.03 -0.07 7.33
CA VAL A 17 9.08 0.99 7.71
C VAL A 17 7.71 0.36 7.86
N ILE A 18 7.14 0.43 9.07
CA ILE A 18 5.84 -0.14 9.40
C ILE A 18 4.89 1.00 9.78
N LEU A 19 3.86 1.21 8.96
CA LEU A 19 2.82 2.19 9.20
C LEU A 19 1.54 1.47 9.64
N THR A 20 1.03 1.80 10.82
CA THR A 20 -0.23 1.26 11.35
C THR A 20 -0.99 2.34 12.11
N ASP A 21 -2.31 2.25 12.08
CA ASP A 21 -3.23 3.25 12.61
C ASP A 21 -3.38 3.20 14.14
N ASP A 22 -2.91 2.12 14.78
CA ASP A 22 -2.85 1.95 16.24
C ASP A 22 -1.62 2.62 16.90
N GLN A 23 -0.68 3.15 16.12
CA GLN A 23 0.53 3.81 16.64
C GLN A 23 0.28 5.25 17.07
N ARG A 24 0.76 5.65 18.25
CA ARG A 24 0.58 7.03 18.76
C ARG A 24 1.35 8.11 17.99
N ARG A 25 2.39 7.74 17.24
CA ARG A 25 3.25 8.70 16.53
C ARG A 25 2.65 9.03 15.17
N GLU A 26 2.44 10.32 14.90
CA GLU A 26 1.89 10.80 13.62
C GLU A 26 2.72 10.36 12.40
N ILE A 27 4.04 10.30 12.53
CA ILE A 27 4.93 9.84 11.44
C ILE A 27 4.79 8.35 11.12
N SER A 28 4.22 7.57 12.04
CA SER A 28 3.97 6.14 11.86
C SER A 28 2.54 5.84 11.40
N GLN A 29 1.68 6.86 11.31
CA GLN A 29 0.31 6.70 10.84
C GLN A 29 0.28 6.51 9.31
N PRO A 30 -0.59 5.65 8.77
CA PRO A 30 -0.68 5.38 7.32
C PRO A 30 -1.44 6.48 6.57
N THR A 31 -1.00 7.73 6.71
CA THR A 31 -1.51 8.87 5.93
C THR A 31 -0.95 8.85 4.51
N LYS A 32 -1.60 9.53 3.56
CA LYS A 32 -1.17 9.55 2.15
C LYS A 32 0.29 9.97 2.03
N ILE A 33 0.67 11.04 2.73
CA ILE A 33 2.03 11.56 2.69
C ILE A 33 3.06 10.61 3.30
N ASN A 34 2.72 9.89 4.38
CA ASN A 34 3.63 8.95 5.03
C ASN A 34 3.83 7.69 4.20
N ILE A 35 2.76 7.17 3.58
CA ILE A 35 2.85 6.03 2.68
C ILE A 35 3.73 6.37 1.47
N LEU A 36 3.52 7.51 0.82
CA LEU A 36 4.33 7.93 -0.32
C LEU A 36 5.81 8.13 0.06
N LYS A 37 6.08 8.70 1.23
CA LYS A 37 7.45 8.81 1.78
C LYS A 37 8.07 7.44 2.05
N ALA A 38 7.31 6.49 2.58
CA ALA A 38 7.79 5.13 2.82
C ALA A 38 8.11 4.39 1.50
N ILE A 39 7.27 4.55 0.48
CA ILE A 39 7.53 3.99 -0.86
C ILE A 39 8.79 4.62 -1.47
N ALA A 40 8.94 5.94 -1.37
CA ALA A 40 10.14 6.63 -1.84
C ALA A 40 11.40 6.18 -1.08
N TRP A 41 11.30 5.93 0.23
CA TRP A 41 12.38 5.38 1.04
C TRP A 41 12.73 3.95 0.62
N LEU A 42 11.72 3.11 0.34
CA LEU A 42 11.91 1.71 -0.05
C LEU A 42 12.76 1.55 -1.31
N VAL A 43 12.65 2.48 -2.25
CA VAL A 43 13.40 2.45 -3.52
C VAL A 43 14.61 3.37 -3.54
N LYS A 44 14.96 3.97 -2.40
CA LYS A 44 16.10 4.88 -2.30
C LYS A 44 17.40 4.09 -2.25
N ASP A 45 18.37 4.49 -3.06
CA ASP A 45 19.75 3.96 -3.07
C ASP A 45 19.85 2.42 -3.31
N VAL A 46 18.83 1.83 -3.94
CA VAL A 46 18.77 0.39 -4.25
C VAL A 46 19.87 -0.04 -5.22
N ARG A 47 20.37 -1.26 -5.03
CA ARG A 47 21.49 -1.85 -5.78
C ARG A 47 21.08 -3.16 -6.43
N PRO A 48 21.70 -3.54 -7.56
CA PRO A 48 21.49 -4.86 -8.14
C PRO A 48 21.73 -5.97 -7.10
N GLY A 49 20.78 -6.90 -6.99
CA GLY A 49 20.75 -7.95 -5.97
C GLY A 49 19.82 -7.68 -4.79
N ASP A 50 19.39 -6.43 -4.59
CA ASP A 50 18.44 -6.09 -3.52
C ASP A 50 17.06 -6.72 -3.77
N SER A 51 16.42 -7.16 -2.69
CA SER A 51 15.06 -7.69 -2.67
C SER A 51 14.17 -6.82 -1.80
N LEU A 52 13.14 -6.24 -2.40
CA LEU A 52 12.24 -5.27 -1.78
C LEU A 52 10.84 -5.86 -1.68
N ILE A 53 10.16 -5.58 -0.56
CA ILE A 53 8.77 -5.97 -0.34
C ILE A 53 7.96 -4.75 0.05
N LEU A 54 6.89 -4.50 -0.70
CA LEU A 54 5.80 -3.60 -0.30
C LEU A 54 4.59 -4.47 0.06
N TYR A 55 4.20 -4.45 1.33
CA TYR A 55 2.98 -5.11 1.81
C TYR A 55 1.98 -4.05 2.27
N TYR A 56 0.76 -4.14 1.76
CA TYR A 56 -0.37 -3.33 2.19
C TYR A 56 -1.53 -4.24 2.57
N SER A 57 -2.17 -3.94 3.69
CA SER A 57 -3.43 -4.56 4.10
C SER A 57 -4.39 -3.47 4.56
N GLY A 58 -5.61 -3.48 4.04
CA GLY A 58 -6.58 -2.44 4.33
C GLY A 58 -7.75 -2.43 3.36
N HIS A 59 -8.50 -1.32 3.38
CA HIS A 59 -9.59 -1.11 2.44
C HIS A 59 -9.04 -0.88 1.03
N GLY A 60 -9.55 -1.63 0.06
CA GLY A 60 -9.45 -1.30 -1.36
C GLY A 60 -10.54 -0.29 -1.74
N ARG A 61 -10.34 0.45 -2.82
CA ARG A 61 -11.44 1.21 -3.42
C ARG A 61 -12.44 0.20 -4.00
N CYS A 62 -13.72 0.33 -3.68
CA CYS A 62 -14.79 -0.47 -4.28
C CYS A 62 -15.54 0.41 -5.29
N PRO A 63 -15.26 0.32 -6.60
CA PRO A 63 -16.10 0.96 -7.58
C PRO A 63 -16.83 -0.13 -8.36
N ALA A 64 -18.13 0.04 -8.55
CA ALA A 64 -18.89 -0.75 -9.51
C ALA A 64 -18.38 -0.60 -10.98
N LEU A 65 -17.18 -0.05 -11.22
CA LEU A 65 -16.71 0.42 -12.52
C LEU A 65 -15.18 0.38 -12.75
N ASP A 66 -14.31 -0.02 -11.81
CA ASP A 66 -12.85 -0.03 -12.07
C ASP A 66 -12.01 -0.79 -11.03
N GLU A 67 -11.44 -1.94 -11.39
CA GLU A 67 -10.61 -2.81 -10.52
C GLU A 67 -9.22 -2.18 -10.21
N ASN A 68 -9.20 -0.99 -9.64
CA ASN A 68 -7.96 -0.26 -9.38
C ASN A 68 -7.35 -0.71 -8.05
N GLU A 69 -6.11 -1.21 -8.13
CA GLU A 69 -5.17 -1.53 -7.03
C GLU A 69 -4.76 -0.30 -6.18
N ASP A 70 -5.69 0.60 -5.94
CA ASP A 70 -5.46 1.84 -5.21
C ASP A 70 -5.31 1.54 -3.71
N ILE A 71 -4.38 2.25 -3.08
CA ILE A 71 -4.18 2.21 -1.63
C ILE A 71 -5.07 3.28 -1.00
N CYS A 72 -5.77 2.93 0.09
CA CYS A 72 -6.64 3.81 0.86
C CYS A 72 -5.94 4.26 2.15
N PRO A 73 -5.38 5.49 2.21
CA PRO A 73 -4.73 6.00 3.40
C PRO A 73 -5.73 6.32 4.50
N LEU A 74 -5.27 6.50 5.73
CA LEU A 74 -6.12 6.88 6.86
C LEU A 74 -6.87 8.21 6.63
N ASP A 75 -6.23 9.16 5.95
CA ASP A 75 -6.73 10.49 5.64
C ASP A 75 -7.34 10.60 4.23
N PHE A 76 -7.79 9.47 3.64
CA PHE A 76 -8.33 9.44 2.27
C PHE A 76 -9.49 10.42 2.03
N ASN A 77 -10.30 10.71 3.05
CA ASN A 77 -11.40 11.67 2.97
C ASN A 77 -10.92 13.09 2.59
N THR A 78 -9.70 13.45 2.96
CA THR A 78 -9.12 14.78 2.68
C THR A 78 -8.00 14.74 1.66
N ALA A 79 -7.19 13.67 1.64
CA ALA A 79 -6.01 13.53 0.79
C ALA A 79 -6.25 12.69 -0.48
N GLY A 80 -7.38 11.98 -0.54
CA GLY A 80 -7.71 11.03 -1.62
C GLY A 80 -6.95 9.71 -1.53
N PHE A 81 -7.20 8.84 -2.51
CA PHE A 81 -6.50 7.57 -2.68
C PHE A 81 -5.09 7.76 -3.22
N ILE A 82 -4.23 6.76 -3.03
CA ILE A 82 -2.97 6.64 -3.78
C ILE A 82 -3.22 5.72 -4.97
N THR A 83 -3.11 6.27 -6.18
CA THR A 83 -3.40 5.49 -7.38
C THR A 83 -2.28 4.53 -7.74
N ARG A 84 -2.61 3.48 -8.51
CA ARG A 84 -1.59 2.60 -9.12
C ARG A 84 -0.51 3.40 -9.84
N ASP A 85 -0.89 4.43 -10.60
CA ASP A 85 0.04 5.26 -11.37
C ASP A 85 0.95 6.11 -10.48
N GLU A 86 0.40 6.75 -9.44
CA GLU A 86 1.19 7.49 -8.44
C GLU A 86 2.24 6.58 -7.79
N ARG A 87 1.83 5.38 -7.37
CA ARG A 87 2.72 4.36 -6.80
C ARG A 87 3.78 3.93 -7.81
N GLN A 88 3.35 3.57 -9.03
CA GLN A 88 4.22 3.06 -10.09
C GLN A 88 5.28 4.09 -10.49
N GLN A 89 4.91 5.36 -10.55
CA GLN A 89 5.83 6.44 -10.89
C GLN A 89 6.99 6.55 -9.90
N ILE A 90 6.72 6.39 -8.60
CA ILE A 90 7.77 6.43 -7.56
C ILE A 90 8.64 5.18 -7.65
N LEU A 91 8.03 4.00 -7.76
CA LEU A 91 8.75 2.73 -7.80
C LEU A 91 9.66 2.63 -9.02
N MET A 92 9.14 2.93 -10.21
CA MET A 92 9.87 2.73 -11.47
C MET A 92 10.96 3.75 -11.72
N ARG A 93 10.94 4.91 -11.05
CA ARG A 93 12.01 5.91 -11.17
C ARG A 93 13.37 5.42 -10.69
N SER A 94 13.40 4.41 -9.82
CA SER A 94 14.61 4.00 -9.12
C SER A 94 14.96 2.51 -9.28
N LEU A 95 14.11 1.71 -9.93
CA LEU A 95 14.38 0.29 -10.13
C LEU A 95 15.42 0.10 -11.24
N LEU A 96 16.63 -0.27 -10.81
CA LEU A 96 17.73 -0.68 -11.69
C LEU A 96 17.56 -2.16 -12.11
N PRO A 97 18.09 -2.57 -13.27
CA PRO A 97 18.20 -3.98 -13.62
C PRO A 97 18.86 -4.79 -12.50
N GLY A 98 18.24 -5.92 -12.14
CA GLY A 98 18.75 -6.81 -11.07
C GLY A 98 18.18 -6.54 -9.67
N VAL A 99 17.30 -5.54 -9.49
CA VAL A 99 16.52 -5.37 -8.26
C VAL A 99 15.22 -6.18 -8.36
N SER A 100 14.87 -6.92 -7.31
CA SER A 100 13.59 -7.63 -7.21
C SER A 100 12.62 -6.88 -6.31
N LEU A 101 11.47 -6.46 -6.85
CA LEU A 101 10.39 -5.85 -6.07
C LEU A 101 9.15 -6.74 -6.08
N SER A 102 8.67 -7.12 -4.90
CA SER A 102 7.40 -7.82 -4.71
C SER A 102 6.39 -6.91 -4.04
N ILE A 103 5.21 -6.74 -4.64
CA ILE A 103 4.10 -5.98 -4.06
C ILE A 103 2.98 -6.95 -3.72
N ILE A 104 2.52 -6.90 -2.47
CA ILE A 104 1.42 -7.72 -1.97
C ILE A 104 0.36 -6.77 -1.46
N LEU A 105 -0.82 -6.79 -2.09
CA LEU A 105 -1.98 -6.01 -1.71
C LEU A 105 -3.06 -6.94 -1.17
N ASP A 106 -3.21 -6.95 0.15
CA ASP A 106 -4.24 -7.70 0.87
C ASP A 106 -5.43 -6.76 1.11
N THR A 107 -6.19 -6.53 0.06
CA THR A 107 -7.28 -5.55 0.04
C THR A 107 -8.63 -6.22 0.11
N TYR A 108 -9.46 -5.78 1.04
CA TYR A 108 -10.85 -6.19 1.11
C TYR A 108 -11.70 -5.32 0.19
N HIS A 109 -12.40 -5.98 -0.74
CA HIS A 109 -13.40 -5.37 -1.61
C HIS A 109 -14.78 -5.87 -1.14
N PRO A 110 -15.61 -5.03 -0.50
CA PRO A 110 -16.98 -5.43 -0.21
C PRO A 110 -17.77 -5.48 -1.52
N GLU A 111 -17.74 -6.62 -2.21
CA GLU A 111 -18.79 -6.95 -3.16
C GLU A 111 -20.12 -6.95 -2.38
N ASN A 112 -21.09 -6.13 -2.82
CA ASN A 112 -22.47 -6.00 -2.32
C ASN A 112 -22.85 -4.74 -1.51
N TYR A 113 -22.64 -3.54 -2.06
CA TYR A 113 -23.49 -2.37 -1.71
C TYR A 113 -24.47 -1.93 -2.81
N PHE A 114 -24.62 -2.68 -3.90
CA PHE A 114 -25.56 -2.38 -5.00
C PHE A 114 -26.71 -3.40 -5.20
N ALA A 115 -26.91 -4.35 -4.28
CA ALA A 115 -28.00 -5.34 -4.40
C ALA A 115 -29.26 -5.04 -3.54
N SER A 116 -29.37 -3.88 -2.88
CA SER A 116 -30.57 -3.58 -2.06
C SER A 116 -31.25 -2.22 -2.32
N ALA A 117 -30.76 -1.40 -3.25
CA ALA A 117 -31.41 -0.13 -3.60
C ALA A 117 -32.45 -0.25 -4.75
N ALA A 118 -32.79 -1.47 -5.17
CA ALA A 118 -33.84 -1.74 -6.16
C ALA A 118 -35.07 -2.41 -5.51
N TYR A 119 -35.53 -1.88 -4.38
CA TYR A 119 -36.92 -2.05 -3.97
C TYR A 119 -37.49 -0.71 -3.50
N SER A 120 -38.62 -0.37 -4.10
CA SER A 120 -39.56 0.70 -3.75
C SER A 120 -39.31 2.08 -4.36
N SER A 121 -40.03 2.36 -5.45
CA SER A 121 -41.13 3.33 -5.38
C SER A 121 -42.06 3.17 -6.59
N ALA A 122 -43.31 2.81 -6.27
CA ALA A 122 -44.60 3.06 -6.93
C ALA A 122 -44.69 3.04 -8.47
#